data_AF-A0A5T0RCI3-F1
#
_entry.id   AF-A0A5T0RCI3-F1
#
_cell.length_a   1.000
_cell.length_b   1.000
_cell.length_c   1.000
_cell.angle_alpha   90.00
_cell.angle_beta   90.00
_cell.angle_gamma   90.00
#
_symmetry.space_group_name_H-M   'P 1'
#
loop_
_entity.id
_entity.type
_entity.pdbx_description
1 polymer ?
#
loop_
_entity_poly.entity_id
_entity_poly.type
_entity_poly.pdbx_seq_one_letter_code
_entity_poly.pdbx_strand_id
1 'polypeptide(L)'
;ILSADNPNSQIIKYLVNRGAKFEVHDEGYSGRTPMHFWARRNNYQLLELAIKGGANVDMQTFSKLRKCNNETLLFEAVSEPETYRVTQLLIELGANVNFATPTTPLDDAKGSRNKKLLKDAGAMTSEQIRKKFNLPAYDSSHCEIDGKTDMDLLGKYHDEYSKLLNDAIKKAKESE
;
A
#
# COMPACT_ATOMS: atom_id res chain seq x y z
N ILE A 1 12.87 -1.26 -19.26
CA ILE A 1 12.33 -2.62 -19.48
C ILE A 1 11.08 -2.86 -18.64
N LEU A 2 11.12 -2.61 -17.33
CA LEU A 2 9.94 -2.72 -16.45
C LEU A 2 9.15 -1.40 -16.30
N SER A 3 9.54 -0.35 -17.03
CA SER A 3 8.88 0.94 -17.04
C SER A 3 7.47 0.83 -17.62
N ALA A 4 6.52 1.51 -16.99
CA ALA A 4 5.11 1.42 -17.31
C ALA A 4 4.72 2.08 -18.65
N ASP A 5 5.67 2.69 -19.36
CA ASP A 5 5.46 3.36 -20.65
C ASP A 5 5.50 2.40 -21.86
N ASN A 6 6.07 1.19 -21.73
CA ASN A 6 5.96 0.15 -22.78
C ASN A 6 6.29 -1.28 -22.27
N PRO A 7 5.53 -1.81 -21.31
CA PRO A 7 5.79 -3.15 -20.79
C PRO A 7 5.23 -4.21 -21.75
N ASN A 8 6.11 -4.80 -22.54
CA ASN A 8 5.77 -5.97 -23.33
C ASN A 8 5.43 -7.13 -22.38
N SER A 9 4.16 -7.51 -22.31
CA SER A 9 3.67 -8.59 -21.43
C SER A 9 4.37 -9.93 -21.71
N GLN A 10 4.93 -10.13 -22.91
CA GLN A 10 5.75 -11.30 -23.22
C GLN A 10 7.09 -11.27 -22.48
N ILE A 11 7.70 -10.09 -22.29
CA ILE A 11 8.92 -9.94 -21.49
C ILE A 11 8.60 -10.26 -20.03
N ILE A 12 7.50 -9.74 -19.49
CA ILE A 12 7.10 -10.05 -18.10
C ILE A 12 6.83 -11.54 -17.92
N LYS A 13 6.09 -12.17 -18.84
CA LYS A 13 5.88 -13.63 -18.83
C LYS A 13 7.19 -14.40 -18.89
N TYR A 14 8.11 -14.01 -19.78
CA TYR A 14 9.43 -14.63 -19.87
C TYR A 14 10.21 -14.52 -18.57
N LEU A 15 10.22 -13.33 -17.95
CA LEU A 15 10.88 -13.07 -16.68
C LEU A 15 10.26 -13.88 -15.53
N VAL A 16 8.93 -13.90 -15.41
CA VAL A 16 8.19 -14.74 -14.44
C VAL A 16 8.59 -16.22 -14.59
N ASN A 17 8.59 -16.75 -15.81
CA ASN A 17 8.98 -18.14 -16.09
C ASN A 17 10.44 -18.46 -15.75
N ARG A 18 11.29 -17.44 -15.60
CA ARG A 18 12.69 -17.55 -15.18
C ARG A 18 12.88 -17.30 -13.68
N GLY A 19 11.80 -17.13 -12.91
CA GLY A 19 11.84 -16.86 -11.47
C GLY A 19 12.24 -15.43 -11.12
N ALA A 20 12.04 -14.47 -12.03
CA ALA A 20 12.32 -13.07 -11.74
C ALA A 20 11.48 -12.56 -10.57
N LYS A 21 12.15 -11.84 -9.66
CA LYS A 21 11.51 -11.13 -8.55
C LYS A 21 11.18 -9.70 -8.99
N PHE A 22 9.96 -9.25 -8.73
CA PHE A 22 9.50 -7.88 -9.03
C PHE A 22 9.61 -6.93 -7.83
N GLU A 23 10.23 -7.40 -6.75
CA GLU A 23 10.39 -6.72 -5.45
C GLU A 23 11.70 -5.89 -5.41
N VAL A 24 12.11 -5.36 -6.55
CA VAL A 24 13.31 -4.53 -6.66
C VAL A 24 12.90 -3.07 -6.51
N HIS A 25 13.37 -2.42 -5.45
CA HIS A 25 13.11 -1.01 -5.20
C HIS A 25 14.01 -0.11 -6.05
N ASP A 26 13.45 1.01 -6.51
CA ASP A 26 14.28 2.12 -6.98
C ASP A 26 15.18 2.63 -5.85
N GLU A 27 16.39 3.09 -6.20
CA GLU A 27 17.31 3.74 -5.27
C GLU A 27 16.96 5.23 -5.04
N GLY A 28 15.85 5.69 -5.61
CA GLY A 28 15.41 7.07 -5.56
C GLY A 28 14.66 7.41 -4.27
N TYR A 29 14.04 8.59 -4.26
CA TYR A 29 13.35 9.10 -3.08
C TYR A 29 12.06 8.33 -2.73
N SER A 30 11.44 7.63 -3.69
CA SER A 30 10.16 6.95 -3.50
C SER A 30 10.29 5.49 -3.07
N GLY A 31 11.40 4.82 -3.36
CA GLY A 31 11.55 3.43 -2.96
C GLY A 31 10.53 2.49 -3.61
N ARG A 32 10.07 2.82 -4.83
CA ARG A 32 9.00 2.08 -5.49
C ARG A 32 9.57 0.90 -6.25
N THR A 33 8.78 -0.17 -6.30
CA THR A 33 9.04 -1.30 -7.20
C THR A 33 8.31 -1.10 -8.53
N PRO A 34 8.66 -1.84 -9.61
CA PRO A 34 7.89 -1.88 -10.84
C PRO A 34 6.39 -2.10 -10.64
N MET A 35 6.01 -2.92 -9.64
CA MET A 35 4.62 -3.22 -9.31
C MET A 35 3.85 -1.99 -8.84
N HIS A 36 4.48 -1.06 -8.13
CA HIS A 36 3.86 0.20 -7.71
C HIS A 36 3.53 1.09 -8.92
N PHE A 37 4.45 1.15 -9.90
CA PHE A 37 4.19 1.88 -11.14
C PHE A 37 3.06 1.24 -11.95
N TRP A 38 2.98 -0.10 -11.98
CA TRP A 38 1.86 -0.78 -12.65
C TRP A 38 0.53 -0.54 -11.94
N ALA A 39 0.54 -0.52 -10.60
CA ALA A 39 -0.65 -0.24 -9.81
C ALA A 39 -1.18 1.18 -10.08
N ARG A 40 -0.31 2.18 -9.96
CA ARG A 40 -0.63 3.60 -10.21
C ARG A 40 -1.11 3.89 -11.63
N ARG A 41 -0.65 3.12 -12.63
CA ARG A 41 -1.02 3.29 -14.04
C ARG A 41 -2.14 2.38 -14.52
N ASN A 42 -2.85 1.73 -13.61
CA ASN A 42 -3.93 0.80 -13.93
C ASN A 42 -3.51 -0.39 -14.82
N ASN A 43 -2.24 -0.79 -14.80
CA ASN A 43 -1.69 -1.88 -15.63
C ASN A 43 -1.96 -3.26 -14.99
N TYR A 44 -3.25 -3.59 -14.80
CA TYR A 44 -3.70 -4.79 -14.09
C TYR A 44 -3.15 -6.10 -14.68
N GLN A 45 -2.97 -6.20 -16.00
CA GLN A 45 -2.47 -7.43 -16.64
C GLN A 45 -1.03 -7.80 -16.23
N LEU A 46 -0.15 -6.80 -16.07
CA LEU A 46 1.23 -7.06 -15.65
C LEU A 46 1.29 -7.42 -14.18
N LEU A 47 0.47 -6.73 -13.39
CA LEU A 47 0.38 -6.94 -11.97
C LEU A 47 -0.18 -8.33 -11.66
N GLU A 48 -1.21 -8.75 -12.40
CA GLU A 48 -1.76 -10.11 -12.34
C GLU A 48 -0.69 -11.16 -12.66
N LEU A 49 0.07 -10.97 -13.74
CA LEU A 49 1.14 -11.89 -14.13
C LEU A 49 2.23 -12.00 -13.06
N ALA A 50 2.64 -10.88 -12.47
CA ALA A 50 3.67 -10.87 -11.42
C ALA A 50 3.18 -11.53 -10.13
N ILE A 51 1.97 -11.21 -9.66
CA ILE A 51 1.43 -11.76 -8.41
C ILE A 51 1.13 -13.25 -8.57
N LYS A 52 0.52 -13.68 -9.68
CA LYS A 52 0.33 -15.12 -9.98
C LYS A 52 1.66 -15.86 -10.18
N GLY A 53 2.73 -15.13 -10.53
CA GLY A 53 4.10 -15.61 -10.56
C GLY A 53 4.81 -15.69 -9.21
N GLY A 54 4.13 -15.35 -8.11
CA GLY A 54 4.66 -15.43 -6.75
C GLY A 54 5.18 -14.12 -6.16
N ALA A 55 4.97 -12.98 -6.83
CA ALA A 55 5.30 -11.69 -6.24
C ALA A 55 4.33 -11.34 -5.09
N ASN A 56 4.84 -10.67 -4.05
CA ASN A 56 4.02 -10.26 -2.90
C ASN A 56 2.94 -9.24 -3.31
N VAL A 57 1.67 -9.57 -3.03
CA VAL A 57 0.51 -8.68 -3.29
C VAL A 57 0.50 -7.44 -2.40
N ASP A 58 1.06 -7.53 -1.20
CA ASP A 58 1.20 -6.43 -0.24
C ASP A 58 2.60 -5.81 -0.30
N MET A 59 3.23 -5.79 -1.48
CA MET A 59 4.53 -5.15 -1.65
C MET A 59 4.45 -3.68 -1.24
N GLN A 60 5.36 -3.26 -0.36
CA GLN A 60 5.43 -1.90 0.18
C GLN A 60 6.49 -1.08 -0.55
N THR A 61 6.34 0.23 -0.59
CA THR A 61 7.44 1.15 -0.90
C THR A 61 8.47 1.12 0.24
N PHE A 62 9.71 1.51 -0.05
CA PHE A 62 10.76 1.61 0.95
C PHE A 62 11.75 2.73 0.61
N SER A 63 11.69 3.85 1.32
CA SER A 63 12.65 4.94 1.16
C SER A 63 13.65 4.98 2.31
N LYS A 64 14.95 5.00 1.98
CA LYS A 64 16.02 5.19 2.97
C LYS A 64 16.18 6.64 3.40
N LEU A 65 15.77 7.58 2.53
CA LEU A 65 16.04 9.02 2.67
C LEU A 65 14.90 9.77 3.34
N ARG A 66 13.71 9.20 3.32
CA ARG A 66 12.54 9.68 4.03
C ARG A 66 11.90 8.45 4.65
N LYS A 67 11.47 8.52 5.90
CA LYS A 67 10.52 7.55 6.45
C LYS A 67 9.15 7.78 5.79
N CYS A 68 9.10 7.59 4.47
CA CYS A 68 7.86 7.58 3.71
C CYS A 68 6.99 6.47 4.25
N ASN A 69 5.70 6.72 4.20
CA ASN A 69 4.62 5.77 4.41
C ASN A 69 4.98 4.50 3.62
N ASN A 70 5.09 3.35 4.29
CA ASN A 70 5.38 2.04 3.66
C ASN A 70 4.16 1.59 2.84
N GLU A 71 3.78 2.38 1.84
CA GLU A 71 2.54 2.27 1.06
C GLU A 71 2.56 0.99 0.25
N THR A 72 1.49 0.20 0.36
CA THR A 72 1.32 -1.00 -0.45
C THR A 72 0.89 -0.66 -1.87
N LEU A 73 0.93 -1.67 -2.75
CA LEU A 73 0.34 -1.57 -4.09
C LEU A 73 -1.11 -1.07 -4.09
N LEU A 74 -1.87 -1.37 -3.03
CA LEU A 74 -3.26 -0.94 -2.91
C LEU A 74 -3.37 0.57 -2.64
N PHE A 75 -2.45 1.19 -1.89
CA PHE A 75 -2.40 2.65 -1.73
C PHE A 75 -2.20 3.35 -3.08
N GLU A 76 -1.23 2.88 -3.87
CA GLU A 76 -1.01 3.42 -5.23
C GLU A 76 -2.24 3.24 -6.12
N ALA A 77 -2.88 2.07 -6.06
CA ALA A 77 -4.05 1.74 -6.86
C ALA A 77 -5.29 2.58 -6.52
N VAL A 78 -5.43 3.07 -5.30
CA VAL A 78 -6.62 3.84 -4.89
C VAL A 78 -6.40 5.35 -4.98
N SER A 79 -5.15 5.77 -5.23
CA SER A 79 -4.74 7.18 -5.31
C SER A 79 -5.35 7.95 -6.49
N GLU A 80 -5.90 7.26 -7.49
CA GLU A 80 -6.60 7.88 -8.63
C GLU A 80 -7.97 7.23 -8.89
N PRO A 81 -9.00 7.98 -9.33
CA PRO A 81 -10.34 7.42 -9.57
C PRO A 81 -10.42 6.32 -10.64
N GLU A 82 -9.57 6.37 -11.66
CA GLU A 82 -9.60 5.52 -12.85
C GLU A 82 -8.91 4.17 -12.69
N THR A 83 -8.09 4.01 -11.64
CA THR A 83 -7.28 2.80 -11.34
C THR A 83 -8.08 1.67 -10.68
N TYR A 84 -9.42 1.70 -10.79
CA TYR A 84 -10.32 0.74 -10.15
C TYR A 84 -10.14 -0.71 -10.60
N ARG A 85 -9.61 -0.96 -11.81
CA ARG A 85 -9.34 -2.32 -12.28
C ARG A 85 -8.19 -2.96 -11.50
N VAL A 86 -7.13 -2.20 -11.23
CA VAL A 86 -6.05 -2.64 -10.34
C VAL A 86 -6.57 -2.80 -8.92
N THR A 87 -7.36 -1.84 -8.40
CA THR A 87 -7.94 -1.95 -7.06
C THR A 87 -8.74 -3.26 -6.90
N GLN A 88 -9.63 -3.53 -7.86
CA GLN A 88 -10.40 -4.78 -7.90
C GLN A 88 -9.49 -6.01 -7.94
N LEU A 89 -8.50 -6.04 -8.85
CA LEU A 89 -7.56 -7.14 -8.98
C LEU A 89 -6.80 -7.42 -7.68
N LEU A 90 -6.27 -6.37 -7.03
CA LEU A 90 -5.52 -6.51 -5.78
C LEU A 90 -6.38 -7.11 -4.68
N ILE A 91 -7.64 -6.65 -4.54
CA ILE A 91 -8.61 -7.23 -3.60
C ILE A 91 -8.87 -8.71 -3.92
N GLU A 92 -9.12 -9.04 -5.19
CA GLU A 92 -9.36 -10.42 -5.64
C GLU A 92 -8.16 -11.34 -5.41
N LEU A 93 -6.94 -10.80 -5.46
CA LEU A 93 -5.68 -11.51 -5.19
C LEU A 93 -5.28 -11.50 -3.70
N GLY A 94 -6.17 -11.03 -2.81
CA GLY A 94 -5.99 -11.13 -1.36
C GLY A 94 -5.13 -10.03 -0.74
N ALA A 95 -5.00 -8.87 -1.38
CA ALA A 95 -4.35 -7.71 -0.77
C ALA A 95 -5.00 -7.35 0.58
N ASN A 96 -4.17 -6.96 1.54
CA ASN A 96 -4.66 -6.49 2.83
C ASN A 96 -5.31 -5.11 2.69
N VAL A 97 -6.63 -5.08 2.55
CA VAL A 97 -7.43 -3.85 2.41
C VAL A 97 -7.36 -2.90 3.61
N ASN A 98 -6.86 -3.38 4.74
CA ASN A 98 -6.74 -2.64 6.00
C ASN A 98 -5.28 -2.38 6.41
N PHE A 99 -4.30 -2.60 5.52
CA PHE A 99 -2.89 -2.27 5.85
C PHE A 99 -2.77 -0.78 6.17
N ALA A 100 -2.17 -0.44 7.31
CA ALA A 100 -2.15 0.93 7.80
C ALA A 100 -0.74 1.55 7.76
N THR A 101 -0.65 2.78 7.24
CA THR A 101 0.53 3.66 7.30
C THR A 101 0.12 5.08 7.70
N PRO A 102 0.13 5.40 9.00
CA PRO A 102 -1.02 5.83 9.84
C PRO A 102 -2.44 5.97 9.24
N THR A 103 -2.61 6.19 7.94
CA THR A 103 -3.87 6.10 7.18
C THR A 103 -4.06 4.69 6.61
N THR A 104 -5.22 4.43 6.02
CA THR A 104 -5.56 3.17 5.33
C THR A 104 -5.86 3.43 3.86
N PRO A 105 -5.90 2.39 2.99
CA PRO A 105 -6.35 2.55 1.62
C PRO A 105 -7.73 3.20 1.50
N LEU A 106 -8.63 2.97 2.46
CA LEU A 106 -9.96 3.60 2.44
C LEU A 106 -9.92 5.10 2.76
N ASP A 107 -8.98 5.54 3.60
CA ASP A 107 -8.76 6.96 3.90
C ASP A 107 -8.30 7.71 2.64
N ASP A 108 -7.37 7.12 1.89
CA ASP A 108 -6.71 7.78 0.76
C ASP A 108 -7.41 7.53 -0.59
N ALA A 109 -8.42 6.67 -0.63
CA ALA A 109 -9.11 6.29 -1.86
C ALA A 109 -9.78 7.49 -2.55
N LYS A 110 -9.41 7.72 -3.81
CA LYS A 110 -10.10 8.63 -4.72
C LYS A 110 -11.12 7.88 -5.59
N GLY A 111 -12.18 8.59 -5.98
CA GLY A 111 -13.25 8.05 -6.83
C GLY A 111 -14.25 7.16 -6.08
N SER A 112 -15.50 7.19 -6.52
CA SER A 112 -16.58 6.41 -5.88
C SER A 112 -16.43 4.90 -6.08
N ARG A 113 -15.82 4.46 -7.19
CA ARG A 113 -15.61 3.03 -7.51
C ARG A 113 -14.61 2.38 -6.57
N ASN A 114 -13.43 2.97 -6.36
CA ASN A 114 -12.42 2.45 -5.43
C ASN A 114 -12.99 2.38 -4.00
N LYS A 115 -13.63 3.46 -3.55
CA LYS A 115 -14.28 3.50 -2.22
C LYS A 115 -15.33 2.39 -2.06
N LYS A 116 -16.12 2.13 -3.10
CA LYS A 116 -17.11 1.05 -3.08
C LYS A 116 -16.44 -0.32 -2.99
N LEU A 117 -15.47 -0.61 -3.86
CA LEU A 117 -14.73 -1.87 -3.87
C LEU A 117 -14.08 -2.17 -2.51
N LEU A 118 -13.43 -1.17 -1.92
CA LEU A 118 -12.81 -1.30 -0.59
C LEU A 118 -13.84 -1.59 0.50
N LYS A 119 -14.95 -0.84 0.53
CA LYS A 119 -16.03 -1.06 1.52
C LYS A 119 -16.67 -2.44 1.37
N ASP A 120 -16.95 -2.85 0.14
CA ASP A 120 -17.51 -4.17 -0.17
C ASP A 120 -16.54 -5.30 0.27
N ALA A 121 -15.24 -5.03 0.26
CA ALA A 121 -14.18 -5.93 0.76
C ALA A 121 -13.91 -5.84 2.26
N GLY A 122 -14.69 -5.06 3.03
CA GLY A 122 -14.52 -4.92 4.48
C GLY A 122 -13.35 -4.02 4.90
N ALA A 123 -12.91 -3.11 4.02
CA ALA A 123 -11.96 -2.07 4.40
C ALA A 123 -12.59 -1.10 5.42
N MET A 124 -11.78 -0.66 6.36
CA MET A 124 -12.10 0.29 7.42
C MET A 124 -11.14 1.48 7.33
N THR A 125 -11.62 2.66 7.70
CA THR A 125 -10.73 3.82 7.91
C THR A 125 -9.85 3.59 9.13
N SER A 126 -8.73 4.31 9.21
CA SER A 126 -7.88 4.34 10.41
C SER A 126 -8.68 4.71 11.68
N GLU A 127 -9.63 5.65 11.55
CA GLU A 127 -10.53 6.02 12.66
C GLU A 127 -11.47 4.88 13.06
N GLN A 128 -12.03 4.14 12.10
CA GLN A 128 -12.90 2.99 12.37
C GLN A 128 -12.13 1.86 13.06
N ILE A 129 -10.92 1.55 12.59
CA ILE A 129 -10.02 0.57 13.22
C ILE A 129 -9.75 0.98 14.65
N ARG A 130 -9.36 2.24 14.86
CA ARG A 130 -9.05 2.78 16.19
C ARG A 130 -10.23 2.62 17.15
N LYS A 131 -11.44 3.02 16.73
CA LYS A 131 -12.65 2.88 17.56
C LYS A 131 -12.99 1.41 17.82
N LYS A 132 -12.89 0.55 16.80
CA LYS A 132 -13.18 -0.89 16.90
C LYS A 132 -12.30 -1.59 17.93
N PHE A 133 -11.02 -1.21 18.01
CA PHE A 133 -10.03 -1.84 18.90
C PHE A 133 -9.66 -1.00 20.13
N ASN A 134 -10.41 0.07 20.41
CA ASN A 134 -10.17 0.98 21.55
C ASN A 134 -8.72 1.52 21.62
N LEU A 135 -8.18 1.92 20.47
CA LEU A 135 -6.81 2.43 20.35
C LEU A 135 -6.76 3.97 20.60
N PRO A 136 -5.60 4.50 21.07
CA PRO A 136 -5.40 5.94 21.23
C PRO A 136 -5.58 6.69 19.91
N ALA A 137 -6.04 7.95 20.00
CA ALA A 137 -6.12 8.85 18.86
C ALA A 137 -4.73 9.09 18.25
N TYR A 138 -4.69 9.29 16.94
CA TYR A 138 -3.49 9.77 16.28
C TYR A 138 -3.23 11.22 16.73
N ASP A 139 -2.06 11.47 17.30
CA ASP A 139 -1.64 12.77 17.79
C ASP A 139 -0.13 12.96 17.57
N SER A 140 0.23 13.69 16.53
CA SER A 140 1.62 14.02 16.20
C SER A 140 2.08 15.35 16.79
N SER A 141 1.34 15.97 17.71
CA SER A 141 1.71 17.27 18.30
C SER A 141 3.08 17.23 19.00
N HIS A 142 3.42 16.10 19.61
CA HIS A 142 4.74 15.86 20.24
C HIS A 142 5.90 15.77 19.24
N CYS A 143 5.63 15.70 17.94
CA CYS A 143 6.64 15.76 16.88
C CYS A 143 6.97 17.21 16.48
N GLU A 144 6.35 18.22 17.08
CA GLU A 144 6.65 19.62 16.82
C GLU A 144 7.67 20.17 17.83
N ILE A 145 8.77 20.74 17.33
CA ILE A 145 9.84 21.38 18.10
C ILE A 145 9.97 22.82 17.59
N ASP A 146 9.86 23.81 18.48
CA ASP A 146 9.94 25.24 18.15
C ASP A 146 9.02 25.67 16.99
N GLY A 147 7.82 25.09 16.93
CA GLY A 147 6.81 25.37 15.90
C GLY A 147 7.12 24.76 14.53
N LYS A 148 8.06 23.81 14.45
CA LYS A 148 8.37 23.05 13.23
C LYS A 148 8.23 21.56 13.48
N THR A 149 7.69 20.85 12.49
CA THR A 149 7.64 19.39 12.52
C THR A 149 9.05 18.80 12.42
N ASP A 150 9.45 18.05 13.43
CA ASP A 150 10.62 17.19 13.39
C ASP A 150 10.28 15.92 12.60
N MET A 151 10.86 15.80 11.41
CA MET A 151 10.56 14.70 10.48
C MET A 151 11.07 13.33 10.98
N ASP A 152 12.09 13.31 11.83
CA ASP A 152 12.62 12.08 12.39
C ASP A 152 11.72 11.55 13.52
N LEU A 153 11.22 12.45 14.38
CA LEU A 153 10.20 12.13 15.38
C LEU A 153 8.90 11.71 14.69
N LEU A 154 8.43 12.46 13.70
CA LEU A 154 7.21 12.12 12.98
C LEU A 154 7.31 10.74 12.32
N GLY A 155 8.43 10.45 11.67
CA GLY A 155 8.63 9.15 11.05
C GLY A 155 8.67 8.00 12.06
N LYS A 156 9.29 8.17 13.24
CA LYS A 156 9.24 7.17 14.32
C LYS A 156 7.82 6.97 14.83
N TYR A 157 7.09 8.06 15.07
CA TYR A 157 5.71 7.99 15.52
C TYR A 157 4.79 7.31 14.49
N HIS A 158 4.98 7.61 13.19
CA HIS A 158 4.29 6.92 12.11
C HIS A 158 4.55 5.41 12.14
N ASP A 159 5.81 4.98 12.30
CA ASP A 159 6.16 3.54 12.37
C ASP A 159 5.45 2.86 13.56
N GLU A 160 5.53 3.48 14.75
CA GLU A 160 4.93 2.96 15.98
C GLU A 160 3.39 2.88 15.88
N TYR A 161 2.76 3.94 15.38
CA TYR A 161 1.31 4.01 15.25
C TYR A 161 0.78 3.07 14.15
N SER A 162 1.50 2.97 13.02
CA SER A 162 1.19 1.98 11.97
C SER A 162 1.26 0.57 12.51
N LYS A 163 2.31 0.25 13.28
CA LYS A 163 2.47 -1.07 13.91
C LYS A 163 1.31 -1.35 14.86
N LEU A 164 0.92 -0.38 15.69
CA LEU A 164 -0.21 -0.51 16.61
C LEU A 164 -1.52 -0.87 15.89
N LEU A 165 -1.84 -0.17 14.79
CA LEU A 165 -3.04 -0.44 13.98
C LEU A 165 -2.99 -1.84 13.35
N ASN A 166 -1.88 -2.18 12.70
CA ASN A 166 -1.72 -3.45 12.00
C ASN A 166 -1.71 -4.65 12.97
N ASP A 167 -1.08 -4.53 14.14
CA ASP A 167 -1.06 -5.57 15.17
C ASP A 167 -2.47 -5.84 15.72
N ALA A 168 -3.29 -4.80 15.90
CA ALA A 168 -4.68 -4.96 16.34
C ALA A 168 -5.53 -5.71 15.29
N ILE A 169 -5.39 -5.36 14.01
CA ILE A 169 -6.07 -6.05 12.91
C ILE A 169 -5.64 -7.52 12.84
N LYS A 170 -4.33 -7.78 12.95
CA LYS A 170 -3.77 -9.13 12.88
C LYS A 170 -4.30 -10.02 14.01
N LYS A 171 -4.28 -9.53 15.25
CA LYS A 171 -4.82 -10.27 16.42
C LYS A 171 -6.29 -10.62 16.25
N ALA A 172 -7.09 -9.73 15.67
CA ALA A 172 -8.51 -10.00 15.42
C ALA A 172 -8.71 -11.18 14.45
N LYS A 173 -7.93 -11.24 13.38
CA LYS A 173 -7.96 -12.35 12.39
C LYS A 173 -7.51 -13.69 12.98
N GLU A 174 -6.62 -13.69 13.96
CA GLU A 174 -6.14 -14.91 14.63
C GLU A 174 -7.14 -15.44 15.68
N SER A 175 -8.12 -14.64 16.06
CA SER A 175 -9.15 -14.99 17.06
C SER A 175 -10.49 -15.45 16.47
N GLU A 176 -10.62 -15.44 15.15
CA GLU A 176 -11.79 -15.92 14.37
C GLU A 176 -11.61 -17.39 13.96
#